data_AF-A0A1A8IBE8-F1
#
_entry.id   AF-A0A1A8IBE8-F1
#
_cell.length_a   1.000
_cell.length_b   1.000
_cell.length_c   1.000
_cell.angle_alpha   90.00
_cell.angle_beta   90.00
_cell.angle_gamma   90.00
#
_symmetry.space_group_name_H-M   'P 1'
#
loop_
_entity.id
_entity.type
_entity.pdbx_description
1 polymer ?
#
loop_
_entity_poly.entity_id
_entity_poly.type
_entity_poly.pdbx_seq_one_letter_code
_entity_poly.pdbx_strand_id
1 'polypeptide(L)'
;LFNEKVLQPDDADTQLSKAIKNSVTCYLNEKYDDDVTDDLLSMATLVDPRFKTNYIQADKTEALKVSAVSQMLDEWRTSQSGPATSAEATSPAQKAFAASTSGHTRASSSVKSTSGKPDVQP
;
A
#
# COMPACT_ATOMS: atom_id res chain seq x y z
N LEU A 1 -18.20 -8.01 -13.32
CA LEU A 1 -17.24 -9.01 -13.88
C LEU A 1 -17.78 -10.45 -13.93
N PHE A 2 -17.93 -11.13 -12.79
CA PHE A 2 -18.18 -12.58 -12.76
C PHE A 2 -19.51 -12.96 -13.39
N ASN A 3 -20.56 -12.20 -13.09
CA ASN A 3 -21.94 -12.47 -13.53
C ASN A 3 -22.13 -12.36 -15.05
N GLU A 4 -21.23 -11.63 -15.73
CA GLU A 4 -21.40 -11.25 -17.15
C GLU A 4 -20.37 -11.89 -18.08
N LYS A 5 -19.16 -12.16 -17.59
CA LYS A 5 -18.05 -12.63 -18.44
C LYS A 5 -17.53 -14.00 -18.06
N VAL A 6 -17.35 -14.27 -16.76
CA VAL A 6 -16.60 -15.46 -16.30
C VAL A 6 -17.55 -16.61 -15.96
N LEU A 7 -18.62 -16.33 -15.22
CA LEU A 7 -19.56 -17.32 -14.71
C LEU A 7 -20.93 -17.24 -15.38
N GLN A 8 -21.07 -16.42 -16.42
CA GLN A 8 -22.30 -16.37 -17.18
C GLN A 8 -22.58 -17.77 -17.79
N PRO A 9 -23.76 -18.37 -17.52
CA PRO A 9 -24.16 -19.61 -18.18
C PRO A 9 -24.30 -19.37 -19.69
N ASP A 10 -23.74 -20.29 -20.48
CA ASP A 10 -23.84 -20.30 -21.95
C ASP A 10 -24.85 -21.37 -22.39
N ASP A 11 -25.47 -21.20 -23.55
CA ASP A 11 -26.35 -22.21 -24.14
C ASP A 11 -25.62 -23.51 -24.46
N ALA A 12 -24.31 -23.44 -24.73
CA ALA A 12 -23.45 -24.61 -24.91
C ALA A 12 -23.15 -25.38 -23.61
N ASP A 13 -23.44 -24.80 -22.43
CA ASP A 13 -23.18 -25.48 -21.17
C ASP A 13 -24.11 -26.66 -20.92
N THR A 14 -23.57 -27.74 -20.36
CA THR A 14 -24.37 -28.83 -19.80
C THR A 14 -25.18 -28.34 -18.60
N GLN A 15 -26.26 -29.06 -18.25
CA GLN A 15 -27.02 -28.75 -17.03
C GLN A 15 -26.15 -28.72 -15.76
N LEU A 16 -25.17 -29.63 -15.67
CA LEU A 16 -24.25 -29.66 -14.53
C LEU A 16 -23.38 -28.40 -14.50
N SER A 17 -22.81 -27.98 -15.63
CA SER A 17 -22.00 -26.77 -15.72
C SER A 17 -22.80 -25.53 -15.34
N LYS A 18 -24.05 -25.41 -15.81
CA LYS A 18 -24.96 -24.31 -15.45
C LYS A 18 -25.23 -24.29 -13.93
N ALA A 19 -25.49 -25.45 -13.33
CA ALA A 19 -25.73 -25.57 -11.90
C ALA A 19 -24.50 -25.14 -11.08
N ILE A 20 -23.29 -25.56 -11.49
CA ILE A 20 -22.05 -25.16 -10.81
C ILE A 20 -21.82 -23.64 -10.95
N LYS A 21 -21.92 -23.09 -12.16
CA LYS A 21 -21.76 -21.64 -12.41
C LYS A 21 -22.73 -20.81 -11.56
N ASN A 22 -24.00 -21.24 -11.48
CA ASN A 22 -25.01 -20.57 -10.67
C ASN A 22 -24.69 -20.66 -9.17
N SER A 23 -24.29 -21.84 -8.67
CA SER A 23 -23.93 -22.02 -7.26
C SER A 23 -22.78 -21.10 -6.85
N VAL A 24 -21.71 -21.04 -7.66
CA VAL A 24 -20.57 -20.15 -7.41
C VAL A 24 -21.00 -18.68 -7.48
N THR A 25 -21.79 -18.30 -8.48
CA THR A 25 -22.30 -16.92 -8.64
C THR A 25 -23.13 -16.49 -7.43
N CYS A 26 -24.05 -17.33 -6.96
CA CYS A 26 -24.85 -17.04 -5.77
C CYS A 26 -23.97 -16.80 -4.55
N TYR A 27 -22.96 -17.65 -4.32
CA TYR A 27 -22.05 -17.49 -3.21
C TYR A 27 -21.25 -16.18 -3.29
N LEU A 28 -20.73 -15.85 -4.47
CA LEU A 28 -19.96 -14.61 -4.65
C LEU A 28 -20.81 -13.38 -4.43
N ASN A 29 -22.04 -13.34 -4.95
CA ASN A 29 -22.94 -12.21 -4.72
C ASN A 29 -23.36 -12.11 -3.24
N GLU A 30 -23.53 -13.24 -2.54
CA GLU A 30 -23.84 -13.19 -1.10
C GLU A 30 -22.70 -12.55 -0.27
N LYS A 31 -21.46 -12.69 -0.71
CA LYS A 31 -20.27 -12.24 0.05
C LYS A 31 -19.66 -10.94 -0.42
N TYR A 32 -19.84 -10.58 -1.68
CA TYR A 32 -19.06 -9.54 -2.37
C TYR A 32 -19.89 -8.66 -3.31
N ASP A 33 -21.22 -8.63 -3.15
CA ASP A 33 -22.11 -7.72 -3.89
C ASP A 33 -22.10 -6.31 -3.26
N ASP A 34 -20.93 -5.70 -3.23
CA ASP A 34 -20.70 -4.35 -2.74
C ASP A 34 -19.86 -3.54 -3.73
N ASP A 35 -20.16 -2.25 -3.84
CA ASP A 35 -19.53 -1.35 -4.81
C ASP A 35 -18.01 -1.23 -4.60
N VAL A 36 -17.54 -1.33 -3.34
CA VAL A 36 -16.12 -1.23 -3.02
C VAL A 36 -15.35 -2.41 -3.61
N THR A 37 -15.90 -3.61 -3.50
CA THR A 37 -15.31 -4.82 -4.09
C THR A 37 -15.34 -4.80 -5.62
N ASP A 38 -16.42 -4.32 -6.26
CA ASP A 38 -16.49 -4.21 -7.73
C ASP A 38 -15.47 -3.20 -8.28
N ASP A 39 -15.32 -2.05 -7.62
CA ASP A 39 -14.31 -1.04 -7.98
C ASP A 39 -12.89 -1.58 -7.83
N LEU A 40 -12.61 -2.26 -6.71
CA LEU A 40 -11.30 -2.89 -6.48
C LEU A 40 -10.98 -3.93 -7.55
N LEU A 41 -11.95 -4.79 -7.89
CA LEU A 41 -11.79 -5.79 -8.95
C LEU A 41 -11.55 -5.13 -10.31
N SER A 42 -12.28 -4.07 -10.63
CA SER A 42 -12.16 -3.33 -11.88
C SER A 42 -10.77 -2.70 -12.04
N MET A 43 -10.27 -2.08 -10.97
CA MET A 43 -8.92 -1.51 -10.94
C MET A 43 -7.84 -2.58 -10.99
N ALA A 44 -7.97 -3.65 -10.20
CA ALA A 44 -7.03 -4.78 -10.22
C ALA A 44 -6.95 -5.43 -11.60
N THR A 45 -8.10 -5.61 -12.26
CA THR A 45 -8.20 -6.14 -13.63
C THR A 45 -7.49 -5.22 -14.63
N LEU A 46 -7.64 -3.90 -14.47
CA LEU A 46 -7.02 -2.92 -15.36
C LEU A 46 -5.49 -2.93 -15.27
N VAL A 47 -4.94 -3.00 -14.05
CA VAL A 47 -3.49 -2.89 -13.81
C VAL A 47 -2.75 -4.21 -13.96
N ASP A 48 -3.45 -5.35 -13.88
CA ASP A 48 -2.85 -6.67 -14.09
C ASP A 48 -2.80 -7.04 -15.60
N PRO A 49 -1.61 -7.14 -16.21
CA PRO A 49 -1.46 -7.40 -17.65
C PRO A 49 -2.07 -8.73 -18.10
N ARG A 50 -2.29 -9.69 -17.18
CA ARG A 50 -2.86 -11.01 -17.50
C ARG A 50 -4.34 -10.91 -17.80
N PHE A 51 -5.04 -9.98 -17.17
CA PHE A 51 -6.49 -9.85 -17.31
C PHE A 51 -6.86 -8.88 -18.43
N LYS A 52 -6.02 -7.89 -18.72
CA LYS A 52 -6.26 -6.86 -19.76
C LYS A 52 -7.64 -6.22 -19.57
N THR A 53 -8.09 -5.46 -20.57
CA THR A 53 -9.43 -4.85 -20.57
C THR A 53 -10.55 -5.80 -20.98
N ASN A 54 -10.27 -7.07 -21.28
CA ASN A 54 -11.25 -8.03 -21.82
C ASN A 54 -12.39 -8.34 -20.83
N TYR A 55 -12.12 -8.17 -19.55
CA TYR A 55 -13.01 -8.48 -18.45
C TYR A 55 -13.69 -7.22 -17.86
N ILE A 56 -13.29 -6.04 -18.32
CA ILE A 56 -13.88 -4.76 -17.95
C ILE A 56 -15.02 -4.46 -18.94
N GLN A 57 -16.11 -3.88 -18.46
CA GLN A 57 -17.17 -3.43 -19.36
C GLN A 57 -16.63 -2.29 -20.25
N ALA A 58 -16.98 -2.32 -21.54
CA ALA A 58 -16.40 -1.42 -22.53
C ALA A 58 -16.72 0.07 -22.24
N ASP A 59 -17.91 0.34 -21.71
CA ASP A 59 -18.38 1.65 -21.25
C ASP A 59 -17.62 2.16 -20.02
N LYS A 60 -17.15 1.26 -19.14
CA LYS A 60 -16.40 1.61 -17.92
C LYS A 60 -14.89 1.74 -18.13
N THR A 61 -14.36 1.18 -19.22
CA THR A 61 -12.92 1.02 -19.43
C THR A 61 -12.17 2.36 -19.46
N GLU A 62 -12.68 3.36 -20.17
CA GLU A 62 -12.02 4.66 -20.27
C GLU A 62 -12.07 5.44 -18.95
N ALA A 63 -13.20 5.40 -18.24
CA ALA A 63 -13.33 6.02 -16.92
C ALA A 63 -12.35 5.41 -15.91
N LEU A 64 -12.21 4.08 -15.91
CA LEU A 64 -11.25 3.36 -15.06
C LEU A 64 -9.80 3.72 -15.37
N LYS A 65 -9.43 3.86 -16.65
CA LYS A 65 -8.09 4.33 -17.05
C LYS A 65 -7.80 5.73 -16.52
N VAL A 66 -8.75 6.66 -16.66
CA VAL A 66 -8.59 8.02 -16.14
C VAL A 66 -8.44 8.02 -14.62
N SER A 67 -9.26 7.24 -13.92
CA SER A 67 -9.17 7.08 -12.46
C SER A 67 -7.81 6.52 -12.04
N ALA A 68 -7.33 5.44 -12.69
CA ALA A 68 -6.04 4.82 -12.40
C ALA A 68 -4.87 5.79 -12.62
N VAL A 69 -4.84 6.49 -13.75
CA VAL A 69 -3.78 7.48 -14.03
C VAL A 69 -3.81 8.61 -13.01
N SER A 70 -4.99 9.08 -12.61
CA SER A 70 -5.14 10.14 -11.60
C SER A 70 -4.59 9.70 -10.24
N GLN A 71 -4.97 8.50 -9.78
CA GLN A 71 -4.47 7.94 -8.52
C GLN A 71 -2.95 7.74 -8.55
N MET A 72 -2.40 7.15 -9.62
CA MET A 72 -0.95 6.98 -9.78
C MET A 72 -0.21 8.33 -9.80
N LEU A 73 -0.78 9.35 -10.42
CA LEU A 73 -0.18 10.68 -10.49
C LEU A 73 -0.21 11.37 -9.12
N ASP A 74 -1.29 11.19 -8.36
CA ASP A 74 -1.42 11.72 -7.00
C ASP A 74 -0.43 11.04 -6.05
N GLU A 75 -0.32 9.70 -6.10
CA GLU A 75 0.69 8.93 -5.35
C GLU A 75 2.12 9.33 -5.73
N TRP A 76 2.39 9.56 -7.01
CA TRP A 76 3.69 10.03 -7.47
C TRP A 76 4.00 11.44 -6.93
N ARG A 77 3.01 12.34 -6.95
CA ARG A 77 3.16 13.72 -6.44
C ARG A 77 3.41 13.73 -4.93
N THR A 78 2.68 12.92 -4.16
CA THR A 78 2.90 12.79 -2.71
C THR A 78 4.26 12.18 -2.39
N SER A 79 4.73 11.24 -3.21
CA SER A 79 6.07 10.65 -3.06
C SER A 79 7.21 11.61 -3.38
N GLN A 80 6.97 12.66 -4.19
CA GLN A 80 7.98 13.70 -4.50
C GLN A 80 8.05 14.81 -3.46
N SER A 81 6.95 15.07 -2.76
CA SER A 81 6.96 15.96 -1.60
C SER A 81 7.52 15.18 -0.41
N GLY A 82 8.86 15.09 -0.31
CA GLY A 82 9.53 14.53 0.86
C GLY A 82 9.01 15.14 2.18
N PRO A 83 9.21 14.48 3.34
CA PRO A 83 8.71 14.98 4.61
C PRO A 83 9.21 16.42 4.77
N ALA A 84 8.28 17.36 4.90
CA ALA A 84 8.61 18.74 5.24
C ALA A 84 9.35 18.69 6.57
N THR A 85 10.68 18.77 6.51
CA THR A 85 11.51 19.10 7.66
C THR A 85 10.99 20.44 8.15
N SER A 86 10.23 20.42 9.24
CA SER A 86 9.92 21.60 10.02
C SER A 86 11.23 22.09 10.62
N ALA A 87 11.99 22.84 9.83
CA ALA A 87 13.08 23.66 10.30
C ALA A 87 12.45 24.92 10.90
N GLU A 88 11.96 24.83 12.13
CA GLU A 88 11.73 26.02 12.94
C GLU A 88 13.08 26.46 13.53
N ALA A 89 13.88 27.10 12.69
CA ALA A 89 14.95 27.97 13.14
C ALA A 89 14.31 29.31 13.54
N THR A 90 14.13 29.54 14.84
CA THR A 90 14.04 30.90 15.37
C THR A 90 15.10 31.07 16.45
N SER A 91 16.15 31.82 16.11
CA SER A 91 16.97 32.54 17.08
C SER A 91 16.66 34.03 16.91
N PRO A 92 16.57 34.81 17.99
CA PRO A 92 17.73 35.65 18.30
C PRO A 92 18.04 35.84 19.82
N ALA A 93 19.35 35.97 20.07
CA ALA A 93 20.10 36.61 21.17
C ALA A 93 19.39 37.24 22.39
N GLN A 94 19.92 37.00 23.61
CA GLN A 94 20.76 37.96 24.39
C GLN A 94 21.02 37.53 25.87
N LYS A 95 22.33 37.40 26.19
CA LYS A 95 23.06 37.85 27.40
C LYS A 95 22.55 37.47 28.81
N ALA A 96 23.28 36.57 29.49
CA ALA A 96 23.54 36.66 30.93
C ALA A 96 24.92 36.07 31.28
N PHE A 97 25.61 36.80 32.14
CA PHE A 97 27.01 36.73 32.51
C PHE A 97 27.13 35.99 33.85
N ALA A 98 27.98 34.97 33.97
CA ALA A 98 28.56 34.56 35.26
C ALA A 98 29.77 33.63 35.05
N ALA A 99 30.90 34.05 35.59
CA ALA A 99 32.20 33.41 35.56
C ALA A 99 32.35 32.30 36.62
N SER A 100 33.21 31.31 36.32
CA SER A 100 34.21 30.74 37.26
C SER A 100 34.91 29.54 36.60
N THR A 101 36.13 29.72 36.08
CA THR A 101 37.44 29.34 36.66
C THR A 101 37.73 27.83 36.79
N SER A 102 38.92 27.48 36.29
CA SER A 102 39.85 26.47 36.83
C SER A 102 39.87 25.06 36.21
N GLY A 103 40.74 24.87 35.21
CA GLY A 103 42.02 24.16 35.39
C GLY A 103 42.05 22.61 35.39
N HIS A 104 42.97 22.07 34.57
CA HIS A 104 43.70 20.78 34.72
C HIS A 104 42.85 19.49 34.61
N THR A 105 43.22 18.36 33.99
CA THR A 105 44.48 17.76 33.55
C THR A 105 44.19 16.59 32.57
N ARG A 106 45.14 16.38 31.66
CA ARG A 106 45.51 15.14 30.95
C ARG A 106 45.46 13.88 31.84
N ALA A 107 44.90 12.77 31.34
CA ALA A 107 45.49 11.43 31.41
C ALA A 107 44.70 10.41 30.61
N SER A 108 45.45 9.44 30.08
CA SER A 108 45.12 8.44 29.07
C SER A 108 44.59 7.13 29.68
N SER A 109 44.37 6.15 28.78
CA SER A 109 44.30 4.70 29.04
C SER A 109 42.93 4.19 29.51
N SER A 110 42.45 2.99 29.21
CA SER A 110 42.94 1.87 28.41
C SER A 110 41.73 0.96 28.15
N VAL A 111 41.79 0.24 27.04
CA VAL A 111 40.98 -0.92 26.65
C VAL A 111 40.65 -1.88 27.81
N LYS A 112 39.50 -2.59 27.74
CA LYS A 112 39.45 -4.04 27.47
C LYS A 112 38.02 -4.59 27.39
N SER A 113 37.83 -5.43 26.38
CA SER A 113 36.68 -6.26 26.00
C SER A 113 36.24 -7.28 27.06
N THR A 114 34.95 -7.68 27.05
CA THR A 114 34.41 -9.08 27.19
C THR A 114 32.91 -9.04 26.87
N SER A 115 32.42 -9.51 25.71
CA SER A 115 31.97 -10.88 25.39
C SER A 115 30.86 -11.44 26.30
N GLY A 116 29.68 -11.72 25.71
CA GLY A 116 28.58 -12.45 26.34
C GLY A 116 27.36 -12.57 25.42
N LYS A 117 27.32 -13.61 24.57
CA LYS A 117 26.19 -14.06 23.73
C LYS A 117 25.30 -15.05 24.54
N PRO A 118 24.10 -15.46 24.06
CA PRO A 118 22.87 -15.54 24.84
C PRO A 118 22.54 -16.95 25.35
N ASP A 119 21.79 -17.02 26.45
CA ASP A 119 21.28 -18.26 27.04
C ASP A 119 19.91 -18.61 26.45
N VAL A 120 19.79 -19.83 25.91
CA VAL A 120 18.57 -20.47 25.40
C VAL A 120 18.08 -21.42 26.48
N GLN A 121 16.83 -21.25 26.89
CA GLN A 121 16.14 -22.13 27.84
C GLN A 121 15.80 -23.49 27.22
N PRO A 122 15.82 -24.58 28.01
CA PRO A 122 15.17 -25.84 27.66
C PRO A 122 13.64 -25.79 27.85
#